data_AF-A0ABD0NJM0-F1
#
_entry.id   AF-A0ABD0NJM0-F1
#
_cell.length_a   1.000
_cell.length_b   1.000
_cell.length_c   1.000
_cell.angle_alpha   90.00
_cell.angle_beta   90.00
_cell.angle_gamma   90.00
#
_symmetry.space_group_name_H-M   'P 1'
#
loop_
_entity.id
_entity.type
_entity.pdbx_description
1 polymer ?
#
loop_
_entity_poly.entity_id
_entity_poly.type
_entity_poly.pdbx_seq_one_letter_code
_entity_poly.pdbx_strand_id
1 'polypeptide(L)'
;MEGDSVTLQTNTELQTEDWMMWTFGQPKTLIAQIDKRLERFSTFDVLDGRFRDRLTVDYQTGSLTIINTRTTDSGLYRVIIRSRKATYRFNVIVS
;
A
#
# COMPACT_ATOMS: atom_id res chain seq x y z
N MET A 1 0.52 18.96 1.69
CA MET A 1 0.53 17.49 1.48
C MET A 1 1.84 16.94 1.98
N GLU A 2 2.99 17.49 1.59
CA GLU A 2 4.24 17.13 2.25
C GLU A 2 4.15 17.33 3.77
N GLY A 3 4.65 16.36 4.53
CA GLY A 3 4.50 16.27 5.99
C GLY A 3 3.18 15.64 6.46
N ASP A 4 2.12 15.66 5.65
CA ASP A 4 0.82 15.09 5.99
C ASP A 4 0.78 13.58 5.75
N SER A 5 -0.25 12.92 6.28
CA SER A 5 -0.56 11.52 5.98
C SER A 5 -1.55 11.42 4.83
N VAL A 6 -1.34 10.43 3.95
CA VAL A 6 -2.24 10.12 2.84
C VAL A 6 -2.68 8.67 2.94
N THR A 7 -3.99 8.41 2.83
CA THR A 7 -4.55 7.06 2.81
C THR A 7 -5.14 6.72 1.44
N LEU A 8 -4.66 5.63 0.86
CA LEU A 8 -5.14 5.07 -0.40
C LEU A 8 -6.24 4.05 -0.10
N GLN A 9 -7.48 4.51 -0.18
CA GLN A 9 -8.66 3.71 0.18
C GLN A 9 -9.00 2.69 -0.91
N THR A 10 -9.03 1.41 -0.55
CA THR A 10 -9.48 0.33 -1.44
C THR A 10 -11.00 0.25 -1.55
N ASN A 11 -11.73 0.87 -0.61
CA ASN A 11 -13.20 0.85 -0.50
C ASN A 11 -13.80 -0.56 -0.55
N THR A 12 -13.10 -1.54 0.01
CA THR A 12 -13.57 -2.93 0.11
C THR A 12 -13.17 -3.52 1.45
N GLU A 13 -13.98 -4.42 1.99
CA GLU A 13 -13.62 -5.22 3.16
C GLU A 13 -12.99 -6.53 2.72
N LEU A 14 -11.82 -6.87 3.26
CA LEU A 14 -11.13 -8.11 2.97
C LEU A 14 -11.80 -9.29 3.69
N GLN A 15 -12.00 -10.38 2.95
CA GLN A 15 -12.50 -11.65 3.46
C GLN A 15 -11.35 -12.53 3.95
N THR A 16 -11.64 -13.56 4.73
CA THR A 16 -10.63 -14.47 5.33
C THR A 16 -9.70 -15.10 4.29
N GLU A 17 -10.20 -15.41 3.10
CA GLU A 17 -9.38 -16.01 2.02
C GLU A 17 -8.66 -14.97 1.15
N ASP A 18 -8.78 -13.67 1.46
CA ASP A 18 -8.14 -12.63 0.67
C ASP A 18 -6.65 -12.51 0.96
N TRP A 19 -5.90 -12.49 -0.13
CA TRP A 19 -4.50 -12.11 -0.15
C TRP A 19 -4.33 -10.87 -1.02
N MET A 20 -3.55 -9.90 -0.54
CA MET A 20 -3.28 -8.66 -1.26
C MET A 20 -1.83 -8.18 -1.16
N MET A 21 -1.40 -7.43 -2.16
CA MET A 21 -0.13 -6.71 -2.15
C MET A 21 -0.26 -5.28 -2.68
N TRP A 22 0.52 -4.38 -2.12
CA TRP A 22 0.76 -3.03 -2.60
C TRP A 22 2.11 -2.94 -3.29
N THR A 23 2.13 -2.27 -4.45
CA THR A 23 3.34 -1.99 -5.22
C THR A 23 3.45 -0.52 -5.56
N PHE A 24 4.68 -0.01 -5.64
CA PHE A 24 4.99 1.37 -5.99
C PHE A 24 5.91 1.43 -7.21
N GLY A 25 5.67 2.42 -8.08
CA GLY A 25 6.56 2.78 -9.17
C GLY A 25 6.53 1.86 -10.40
N GLN A 26 7.50 2.11 -11.28
CA GLN A 26 7.83 1.30 -12.47
C GLN A 26 9.37 1.19 -12.53
N PRO A 27 9.98 0.01 -12.28
CA PRO A 27 9.35 -1.29 -12.05
C PRO A 27 8.49 -1.35 -10.77
N LYS A 28 7.59 -2.34 -10.70
CA LYS A 28 6.66 -2.51 -9.58
C LYS A 28 7.42 -3.05 -8.37
N THR A 29 7.70 -2.21 -7.39
CA THR A 29 8.36 -2.63 -6.15
C THR A 29 7.32 -2.97 -5.08
N LEU A 30 7.41 -4.13 -4.45
CA LEU A 30 6.54 -4.53 -3.34
C LEU A 30 6.81 -3.64 -2.12
N ILE A 31 5.76 -3.05 -1.55
CA ILE A 31 5.88 -2.15 -0.39
C ILE A 31 5.00 -2.56 0.79
N ALA A 32 3.95 -3.34 0.57
CA ALA A 32 3.18 -3.96 1.63
C ALA A 32 2.43 -5.20 1.14
N GLN A 33 2.06 -6.10 2.06
CA GLN A 33 1.20 -7.24 1.79
C GLN A 33 0.32 -7.58 3.00
N ILE A 34 -0.85 -8.14 2.74
CA ILE A 34 -1.74 -8.73 3.75
C ILE A 34 -2.14 -10.13 3.28
N ASP A 35 -2.06 -11.09 4.19
CA ASP A 35 -2.62 -12.43 4.07
C ASP A 35 -3.64 -12.61 5.19
N LYS A 36 -4.94 -12.51 4.84
CA LYS A 36 -6.02 -12.62 5.82
C LYS A 36 -6.14 -14.03 6.39
N ARG A 37 -5.79 -15.04 5.61
CA ARG A 37 -5.89 -16.44 6.00
C ARG A 37 -4.86 -16.78 7.08
N LEU A 38 -3.68 -16.19 6.98
CA LEU A 38 -2.59 -16.39 7.94
C LEU A 38 -2.57 -15.35 9.06
N GLU A 39 -3.51 -14.41 9.08
CA GLU A 39 -3.54 -13.29 10.02
C GLU A 39 -2.26 -12.45 10.05
N ARG A 40 -1.68 -12.22 8.87
CA ARG A 40 -0.36 -11.57 8.75
C ARG A 40 -0.39 -10.39 7.80
N PHE A 41 0.37 -9.38 8.15
CA PHE A 41 0.73 -8.31 7.23
C PHE A 41 2.22 -8.01 7.33
N SER A 42 2.76 -7.38 6.29
CA SER A 42 4.14 -6.91 6.28
C SER A 42 4.24 -5.66 5.43
N THR A 43 5.05 -4.71 5.88
CA THR A 43 5.50 -3.58 5.09
C THR A 43 6.96 -3.81 4.72
N PHE A 44 7.36 -3.26 3.58
CA PHE A 44 8.71 -3.45 3.04
C PHE A 44 9.34 -2.11 2.78
N ASP A 45 10.56 -1.95 3.30
CA ASP A 45 11.44 -0.88 2.90
C ASP A 45 11.99 -1.20 1.52
N VAL A 46 11.86 -0.23 0.62
CA VAL A 46 12.56 -0.22 -0.65
C VAL A 46 14.04 0.07 -0.44
N LEU A 47 14.91 -0.28 -1.39
CA LEU A 47 16.38 -0.21 -1.25
C LEU A 47 16.90 1.18 -0.83
N ASP A 48 16.22 2.26 -1.24
CA ASP A 48 16.59 3.64 -0.87
C ASP A 48 16.06 4.05 0.52
N GLY A 49 15.44 3.13 1.26
CA GLY A 49 14.86 3.38 2.58
C GLY A 49 13.69 4.37 2.57
N ARG A 50 13.14 4.70 1.39
CA ARG A 50 12.12 5.76 1.24
C ARG A 50 10.99 5.59 2.22
N PHE A 51 10.45 4.39 2.35
CA PHE A 51 9.25 4.12 3.15
C PHE A 51 9.51 3.71 4.60
N ARG A 52 10.76 3.81 5.07
CA ARG A 52 11.15 3.38 6.42
C ARG A 52 10.27 3.99 7.49
N ASP A 53 9.61 3.13 8.27
CA ASP A 53 8.70 3.48 9.37
C ASP A 53 7.50 4.34 8.97
N ARG A 54 7.18 4.44 7.66
CA ARG A 54 6.16 5.36 7.14
C ARG A 54 4.96 4.70 6.48
N LEU A 55 4.94 3.36 6.40
CA LEU A 55 3.80 2.63 5.84
C LEU A 55 3.02 1.92 6.94
N THR A 56 1.70 2.10 6.88
CA THR A 56 0.73 1.35 7.68
C THR A 56 -0.33 0.78 6.75
N VAL A 57 -0.80 -0.44 7.03
CA VAL A 57 -1.92 -1.03 6.30
C VAL A 57 -3.08 -1.29 7.26
N ASP A 58 -4.28 -0.90 6.85
CA ASP A 58 -5.50 -1.24 7.55
C ASP A 58 -5.85 -2.71 7.28
N TYR A 59 -5.94 -3.53 8.32
CA TYR A 59 -6.11 -4.98 8.19
C TYR A 59 -7.54 -5.41 7.79
N GLN A 60 -8.54 -4.54 7.95
CA GLN A 60 -9.92 -4.82 7.57
C GLN A 60 -10.15 -4.54 6.09
N THR A 61 -9.66 -3.42 5.59
CA THR A 61 -9.92 -2.90 4.25
C THR A 61 -8.76 -3.11 3.28
N GLY A 62 -7.55 -3.24 3.82
CA GLY A 62 -6.33 -3.26 3.02
C GLY A 62 -5.85 -1.90 2.55
N SER A 63 -6.46 -0.81 3.02
CA SER A 63 -6.05 0.55 2.70
C SER A 63 -4.62 0.83 3.17
N LEU A 64 -3.82 1.47 2.32
CA LEU A 64 -2.45 1.83 2.61
C LEU A 64 -2.38 3.28 3.08
N THR A 65 -1.80 3.51 4.24
CA THR A 65 -1.50 4.86 4.73
C THR A 65 0.00 5.11 4.66
N ILE A 66 0.37 6.24 4.06
CA ILE A 66 1.72 6.77 4.04
C ILE A 66 1.73 7.95 5.00
N ILE A 67 2.48 7.84 6.10
CA ILE A 67 2.62 8.93 7.07
C ILE A 67 3.84 9.79 6.73
N ASN A 68 3.78 11.08 7.10
CA ASN A 68 4.84 12.04 6.87
C ASN A 68 5.32 12.00 5.40
N THR A 69 4.38 12.22 4.47
CA THR A 69 4.64 12.10 3.04
C THR A 69 5.69 13.11 2.58
N ARG A 70 6.44 12.72 1.55
CA ARG A 70 7.50 13.53 0.94
C ARG A 70 7.22 13.68 -0.54
N THR A 71 7.75 14.72 -1.18
CA THR A 71 7.68 14.87 -2.65
C THR A 71 8.12 13.60 -3.40
N THR A 72 9.10 12.86 -2.86
CA THR A 72 9.59 11.57 -3.40
C THR A 72 8.59 10.41 -3.28
N ASP A 73 7.54 10.52 -2.47
CA ASP A 73 6.46 9.53 -2.39
C ASP A 73 5.45 9.68 -3.52
N SER A 74 5.55 10.74 -4.33
CA SER A 74 4.74 10.90 -5.53
C SER A 74 4.97 9.74 -6.50
N GLY A 75 3.89 9.25 -7.09
CA GLY A 75 3.96 8.21 -8.11
C GLY A 75 2.76 7.28 -8.14
N LEU A 76 2.90 6.23 -8.96
CA LEU A 76 1.86 5.23 -9.17
C LEU A 76 1.94 4.13 -8.10
N TYR A 77 0.90 4.05 -7.30
CA TYR A 77 0.64 2.94 -6.38
C TYR A 77 -0.35 1.98 -7.02
N ARG A 78 -0.17 0.69 -6.79
CA ARG A 78 -1.06 -0.35 -7.28
C ARG A 78 -1.27 -1.40 -6.22
N VAL A 79 -2.52 -1.76 -6.00
CA VAL A 79 -2.93 -2.86 -5.14
C VAL A 79 -3.53 -3.98 -5.97
N ILE A 80 -3.16 -5.21 -5.63
CA ILE A 80 -3.65 -6.42 -6.28
C ILE A 80 -4.26 -7.30 -5.19
N ILE A 81 -5.53 -7.69 -5.36
CA ILE A 81 -6.22 -8.65 -4.48
C ILE A 81 -6.31 -9.96 -5.27
N ARG A 82 -5.41 -10.91 -4.99
CA ARG A 82 -5.25 -12.12 -5.82
C ARG A 82 -6.49 -12.99 -5.80
N SER A 83 -7.06 -13.21 -4.61
CA SER A 83 -8.24 -14.07 -4.42
C SER A 83 -9.44 -13.60 -5.23
N ARG A 84 -9.53 -12.29 -5.49
CA ARG A 84 -10.62 -11.66 -6.27
C ARG A 84 -10.25 -11.32 -7.70
N LYS A 85 -9.00 -11.57 -8.13
CA LYS A 85 -8.45 -11.12 -9.43
C LYS A 85 -8.68 -9.60 -9.67
N ALA A 86 -8.68 -8.80 -8.61
CA ALA A 86 -8.92 -7.36 -8.67
C ALA A 86 -7.62 -6.58 -8.64
N THR A 87 -7.58 -5.43 -9.30
CA THR A 87 -6.43 -4.51 -9.30
C THR A 87 -6.90 -3.07 -9.30
N TYR A 88 -6.40 -2.28 -8.34
CA TYR A 88 -6.65 -0.84 -8.25
C TYR A 88 -5.35 -0.06 -8.39
N ARG A 89 -5.45 1.17 -8.90
CA ARG A 89 -4.31 2.06 -9.16
C ARG A 89 -4.60 3.43 -8.58
N PHE A 90 -3.60 4.02 -7.95
CA PHE A 90 -3.67 5.34 -7.34
C PHE A 90 -2.48 6.16 -7.82
N ASN A 91 -2.73 7.37 -8.31
CA ASN A 91 -1.67 8.32 -8.61
C ASN A 91 -1.59 9.32 -7.45
N VAL A 92 -0.49 9.31 -6.73
CA VAL A 92 -0.24 10.22 -5.62
C VAL A 92 0.67 11.33 -6.12
N ILE A 93 0.28 12.58 -5.85
CA ILE A 93 1.10 13.76 -6.08
C ILE A 93 1.25 14.44 -4.74
N VAL A 94 2.49 14.57 -4.28
CA VAL A 94 2.87 15.31 -3.07
C VAL A 94 3.63 16.54 -3.54
N SER A 95 3.12 17.70 -3.14
CA SER A 95 3.71 19.03 -3.38
C SER A 95 3.85 19.80 -2.09
#